data_AF-A0A1V5F4D5-F1
#
_entry.id   AF-A0A1V5F4D5-F1
#
_cell.length_a   1.000
_cell.length_b   1.000
_cell.length_c   1.000
_cell.angle_alpha   90.00
_cell.angle_beta   90.00
_cell.angle_gamma   90.00
#
_symmetry.space_group_name_H-M   'P 1'
#
loop_
_entity.id
_entity.type
_entity.pdbx_description
1 polymer ?
#
loop_
_entity_poly.entity_id
_entity_poly.type
_entity_poly.pdbx_seq_one_letter_code
_entity_poly.pdbx_strand_id
1 'polypeptide(L)'
;MQWVDIDGDGQCELVTGKRYRAHCGKDPGAFDPVGIYYFKWNGEAFVKQIVDWGPTRQGTGCGIHFAVADLTGSGRLDIVAPGKDGLYVFFNEGSA
;
A
#
# COMPACT_ATOMS: atom_id res chain seq x y z
N MET A 1 -4.42 -3.84 6.77
CA MET A 1 -3.19 -3.16 7.23
C MET A 1 -2.17 -4.24 7.54
N GLN A 2 -0.89 -3.98 7.32
CA GLN A 2 0.22 -4.90 7.60
C GLN A 2 1.30 -4.16 8.40
N TRP A 3 1.93 -4.84 9.36
CA TRP A 3 3.05 -4.32 10.15
C TRP A 3 4.27 -5.17 9.83
N VAL A 4 5.15 -4.65 8.98
CA VAL A 4 6.23 -5.41 8.34
C VAL A 4 7.41 -4.50 8.04
N ASP A 5 8.61 -5.06 8.03
CA ASP A 5 9.84 -4.39 7.57
C ASP A 5 9.83 -4.35 6.04
N ILE A 6 9.22 -3.29 5.49
CA ILE A 6 8.98 -3.19 4.03
C ILE A 6 10.21 -2.63 3.30
N ASP A 7 11.07 -1.90 4.01
CA ASP A 7 12.28 -1.29 3.45
C ASP A 7 13.59 -2.02 3.81
N GLY A 8 13.53 -3.02 4.68
CA GLY A 8 14.64 -3.92 5.00
C GLY A 8 15.62 -3.36 6.02
N ASP A 9 15.23 -2.36 6.81
CA ASP A 9 16.11 -1.72 7.79
C ASP A 9 16.12 -2.39 9.18
N GLY A 10 15.36 -3.47 9.34
CA GLY A 10 15.22 -4.22 10.59
C GLY A 10 14.15 -3.68 11.53
N GLN A 11 13.44 -2.60 11.16
CA GLN A 11 12.28 -2.07 11.85
C GLN A 11 11.03 -2.24 10.98
N CYS A 12 9.86 -2.28 11.59
CA CYS A 12 8.62 -2.47 10.85
C CYS A 12 7.90 -1.14 10.58
N GLU A 13 7.30 -1.03 9.40
CA GLU A 13 6.42 0.05 8.96
C GLU A 13 4.96 -0.40 8.99
N LEU A 14 4.05 0.59 9.08
CA LEU A 14 2.63 0.35 8.83
C LEU A 14 2.33 0.49 7.34
N VAL A 15 2.10 -0.62 6.65
CA VAL A 15 1.63 -0.65 5.26
C VAL A 15 0.10 -0.62 5.24
N THR A 16 -0.47 0.29 4.46
CA THR A 16 -1.92 0.46 4.32
C THR A 16 -2.28 1.24 3.04
N GLY A 17 -3.57 1.45 2.79
CA GLY A 17 -3.99 2.23 1.63
C GLY A 17 -5.46 2.65 1.70
N LYS A 18 -5.88 3.32 0.63
CA LYS A 18 -7.26 3.73 0.41
C LYS A 18 -7.79 3.05 -0.85
N ARG A 19 -8.88 2.30 -0.71
CA ARG A 19 -9.60 1.71 -1.85
C ARG A 19 -10.62 2.66 -2.45
N TYR A 20 -10.95 2.38 -3.70
CA TYR A 20 -12.13 2.91 -4.36
C TYR A 20 -13.42 2.36 -3.72
N ARG A 21 -14.40 3.25 -3.48
CA ARG A 21 -15.77 2.94 -3.01
C ARG A 21 -15.84 1.88 -1.90
N ALA A 22 -15.36 2.19 -0.69
CA ALA A 22 -15.38 1.30 0.47
C ALA A 22 -16.78 0.68 0.72
N HIS A 23 -17.81 1.52 0.83
CA HIS A 23 -19.21 1.09 0.97
C HIS A 23 -20.04 1.44 -0.27
N CYS A 24 -19.53 1.04 -1.44
CA CYS A 24 -20.25 1.14 -2.73
C CYS A 24 -20.72 2.55 -3.10
N GLY A 25 -19.95 3.58 -2.73
CA GLY A 25 -20.21 4.97 -3.12
C GLY A 25 -20.96 5.80 -2.08
N LYS A 26 -21.28 5.24 -0.90
CA LYS A 26 -22.02 5.93 0.16
C LYS A 26 -21.16 6.76 1.10
N ASP A 27 -19.85 6.51 1.12
CA ASP A 27 -18.94 7.22 2.02
C ASP A 27 -18.55 8.59 1.45
N PRO A 28 -18.38 9.61 2.32
CA PRO A 28 -17.56 10.76 1.99
C PRO A 28 -16.19 10.29 1.48
N GLY A 29 -15.76 10.83 0.34
CA GLY A 29 -14.49 10.46 -0.27
C GLY A 29 -14.47 9.11 -1.01
N ALA A 30 -15.62 8.49 -1.26
CA ALA A 30 -15.71 7.25 -2.05
C ALA A 30 -15.16 7.37 -3.48
N PHE A 31 -15.00 8.60 -3.97
CA PHE A 31 -14.52 8.99 -5.30
C PHE A 31 -13.22 9.79 -5.29
N ASP A 32 -12.65 10.02 -4.10
CA ASP A 32 -11.35 10.66 -3.99
C ASP A 32 -10.26 9.77 -4.62
N PRO A 33 -9.06 10.34 -4.86
CA PRO A 33 -7.87 9.57 -5.19
C PRO A 33 -7.63 8.38 -4.25
N VAL A 34 -7.15 7.29 -4.84
CA VAL A 34 -6.77 6.05 -4.16
C VAL A 34 -5.25 5.99 -3.98
N GLY A 35 -4.77 5.07 -3.16
CA GLY A 35 -3.34 4.87 -3.03
C GLY A 35 -2.96 3.75 -2.08
N ILE A 36 -1.67 3.41 -2.14
CA ILE A 36 -0.96 2.51 -1.24
C ILE A 36 0.21 3.28 -0.64
N TYR A 37 0.38 3.13 0.67
CA TYR A 37 1.35 3.87 1.46
C TYR A 37 2.00 2.93 2.47
N TYR A 38 3.20 3.28 2.88
CA TYR A 38 3.73 2.81 4.15
C TYR A 38 4.07 4.00 5.03
N PHE A 39 4.00 3.81 6.34
CA PHE A 39 4.30 4.85 7.31
C PHE A 39 5.48 4.39 8.15
N LYS A 40 6.57 5.16 8.07
CA LYS A 40 7.84 4.89 8.75
C LYS A 40 7.97 5.75 10.00
N TRP A 41 8.38 5.13 11.10
CA TRP A 41 8.73 5.87 12.31
C TRP A 41 10.09 6.54 12.14
N ASN A 42 10.16 7.86 12.28
CA ASN A 42 11.42 8.60 12.15
C ASN A 42 12.07 8.96 13.51
N GLY A 43 11.57 8.41 14.61
CA GLY A 43 11.98 8.79 15.97
C GLY A 43 11.01 9.76 16.69
N GLU A 44 10.13 10.43 15.94
CA GLU A 44 9.20 11.44 16.46
C GLU A 44 7.76 11.23 15.99
N ALA A 45 7.58 10.84 14.71
CA ALA A 45 6.29 10.66 14.08
C ALA A 45 6.32 9.57 13.01
N PHE A 46 5.13 9.12 12.61
CA PHE A 46 4.93 8.30 11.42
C PHE A 46 4.92 9.17 10.17
N VAL A 47 5.94 9.04 9.33
CA VAL A 47 6.06 9.75 8.06
C VAL A 47 5.52 8.87 6.94
N LYS A 48 4.53 9.41 6.21
CA LYS A 48 3.93 8.73 5.06
C LYS A 48 4.91 8.68 3.88
N GLN A 49 5.09 7.50 3.33
CA GLN A 49 5.75 7.23 2.06
C GLN A 49 4.70 6.73 1.05
N ILE A 50 4.78 7.21 -0.18
CA ILE A 50 3.82 6.87 -1.24
C ILE A 50 4.40 5.73 -2.07
N VAL A 51 3.68 4.61 -2.14
CA VAL A 51 3.98 3.53 -3.10
C VAL A 51 3.29 3.82 -4.43
N ASP A 52 1.99 4.14 -4.37
CA ASP A 52 1.20 4.58 -5.51
C ASP A 52 0.08 5.51 -5.02
N TRP A 53 -0.27 6.50 -5.84
CA TRP A 53 -1.34 7.44 -5.57
C TRP A 53 -1.87 8.06 -6.86
N GLY A 54 -3.19 8.17 -6.95
CA GLY A 54 -3.78 8.93 -8.04
C GLY A 54 -5.29 8.80 -8.14
N PRO A 55 -5.89 9.43 -9.17
CA PRO A 55 -7.29 9.25 -9.50
C PRO A 55 -7.64 7.77 -9.67
N THR A 56 -8.91 7.42 -9.43
CA THR A 56 -9.40 6.05 -9.64
C THR A 56 -9.14 5.60 -11.08
N ARG A 57 -8.75 4.34 -11.29
CA ARG A 57 -8.29 3.78 -12.58
C ARG A 57 -6.96 4.32 -13.12
N GLN A 58 -6.28 5.21 -12.40
CA GLN A 58 -4.91 5.64 -12.71
C GLN A 58 -3.97 5.22 -11.58
N GLY A 59 -4.29 5.60 -10.34
CA GLY A 59 -3.66 5.05 -9.15
C GLY A 59 -4.34 3.77 -8.69
N THR A 60 -3.63 3.01 -7.87
CA THR A 60 -4.06 1.74 -7.32
C THR A 60 -4.41 1.88 -5.84
N GLY A 61 -5.57 1.36 -5.47
CA GLY A 61 -6.00 1.33 -4.07
C GLY A 61 -5.72 -0.02 -3.41
N CYS A 62 -5.46 0.01 -2.10
CA CYS A 62 -5.43 -1.19 -1.28
C CYS A 62 -6.85 -1.66 -0.93
N GLY A 63 -7.23 -2.89 -1.28
CA GLY A 63 -8.54 -3.47 -0.95
C GLY A 63 -8.80 -3.65 0.53
N ILE A 64 -9.87 -4.40 0.87
CA ILE A 64 -10.21 -4.67 2.28
C ILE A 64 -9.08 -5.49 2.94
N HIS A 65 -8.56 -6.46 2.19
CA HIS A 65 -7.47 -7.34 2.57
C HIS A 65 -6.41 -7.28 1.48
N PHE A 66 -5.16 -7.37 1.89
CA PHE A 66 -4.00 -7.44 1.01
C PHE A 66 -2.93 -8.29 1.68
N ALA A 67 -2.02 -8.84 0.88
CA ALA A 67 -0.92 -9.65 1.37
C ALA A 67 0.42 -8.96 1.09
N VAL A 68 1.41 -9.31 1.89
CA VAL A 68 2.79 -8.89 1.72
C VAL A 68 3.66 -10.14 1.82
N ALA A 69 4.49 -10.39 0.81
CA ALA A 69 5.35 -11.57 0.73
C ALA A 69 6.48 -11.31 -0.28
N ASP A 70 7.63 -11.97 -0.11
CA ASP A 70 8.67 -12.00 -1.13
C ASP A 70 8.27 -12.98 -2.24
N LEU A 71 7.81 -12.45 -3.37
CA LEU A 71 7.33 -13.26 -4.51
C LEU A 71 8.46 -13.59 -5.49
N THR A 72 9.60 -12.92 -5.36
CA THR A 72 10.71 -12.98 -6.32
C THR A 72 11.93 -13.70 -5.76
N GLY A 73 11.93 -14.04 -4.47
CA GLY A 73 13.09 -14.61 -3.77
C GLY A 73 14.21 -13.59 -3.56
N SER A 74 13.88 -12.29 -3.61
CA SER A 74 14.86 -11.20 -3.51
C SER A 74 15.26 -10.87 -2.07
N GLY A 75 14.55 -11.46 -1.10
CA GLY A 75 14.62 -11.08 0.31
C GLY A 75 13.84 -9.80 0.63
N ARG A 76 13.24 -9.13 -0.37
CA ARG A 76 12.41 -7.94 -0.18
C ARG A 76 10.94 -8.30 -0.30
N LEU A 77 10.13 -7.68 0.55
CA LEU A 77 8.70 -7.90 0.59
C LEU A 77 7.98 -7.13 -0.53
N ASP A 78 7.15 -7.84 -1.31
CA ASP A 78 6.28 -7.30 -2.35
C ASP A 78 4.84 -7.12 -1.83
N ILE A 79 4.07 -6.21 -2.42
CA ILE A 79 2.67 -5.94 -2.00
C ILE A 79 1.70 -6.52 -3.02
N VAL A 80 0.80 -7.41 -2.58
CA VAL A 80 -0.30 -7.96 -3.38
C VAL A 80 -1.60 -7.27 -2.99
N ALA A 81 -2.09 -6.38 -3.86
CA ALA A 81 -3.22 -5.49 -3.60
C ALA A 81 -4.43 -5.82 -4.49
N PRO A 82 -5.35 -6.70 -4.05
CA PRO A 82 -6.64 -6.86 -4.72
C PRO A 82 -7.53 -5.66 -4.42
N GLY A 83 -8.30 -5.20 -5.40
CA GLY A 83 -9.21 -4.07 -5.28
C GLY A 83 -10.38 -4.15 -6.26
N LYS A 84 -11.27 -3.14 -6.21
CA LYS A 84 -12.42 -3.05 -7.13
C LYS A 84 -12.00 -2.81 -8.58
N ASP A 85 -10.80 -2.28 -8.78
CA ASP A 85 -10.26 -1.95 -10.10
C ASP A 85 -9.34 -3.07 -10.65
N GLY A 86 -9.14 -4.17 -9.91
CA GLY A 86 -8.32 -5.30 -10.35
C GLY A 86 -7.44 -5.89 -9.23
N LEU A 87 -6.57 -6.84 -9.59
CA LEU A 87 -5.49 -7.34 -8.76
C LEU A 87 -4.17 -6.75 -9.25
N TYR A 88 -3.43 -6.11 -8.35
CA TYR A 88 -2.13 -5.53 -8.64
C TYR A 88 -1.07 -6.13 -7.72
N VAL A 89 0.15 -6.20 -8.24
CA VAL A 89 1.35 -6.58 -7.47
C VAL A 89 2.37 -5.46 -7.62
N PHE A 90 2.90 -5.00 -6.50
CA PHE A 90 3.99 -4.02 -6.44
C PHE A 90 5.26 -4.76 -6.06
N PHE A 91 6.16 -4.89 -7.01
CA PHE A 91 7.47 -5.51 -6.79
C PHE A 91 8.42 -4.51 -6.17
N ASN A 92 9.09 -4.91 -5.09
CA ASN A 92 10.01 -4.06 -4.36
C ASN A 92 11.40 -4.14 -4.99
N GLU A 93 11.83 -3.05 -5.62
CA GLU A 93 13.15 -2.94 -6.25
C GLU A 93 14.25 -2.47 -5.27
N GLY A 94 13.89 -2.13 -4.03
CA GLY A 94 14.80 -1.53 -3.06
C GLY A 94 15.03 -0.03 -3.29
N SER A 95 15.88 0.56 -2.46
CA SER A 95 16.38 1.92 -2.67
C SER A 95 17.44 1.95 -3.78
N ALA A 96 17.41 3.02 -4.58
CA ALA A 96 18.45 3.33 -5.57
C ALA A 96 19.75 3.82 -4.91
#